data_AF-A0A1C5S5R4-F1
#
_entry.id   AF-A0A1C5S5R4-F1
#
_cell.length_a   1.000
_cell.length_b   1.000
_cell.length_c   1.000
_cell.angle_alpha   90.00
_cell.angle_beta   90.00
_cell.angle_gamma   90.00
#
_symmetry.space_group_name_H-M   'P 1'
#
loop_
_entity.id
_entity.type
_entity.pdbx_description
1 polymer ?
#
loop_
_entity_poly.entity_id
_entity_poly.type
_entity_poly.pdbx_seq_one_letter_code
_entity_poly.pdbx_strand_id
1 'polypeptide(L)'
;MPNIKSAKKRVKVINTKTMRNKAVKSDLKTALKKADAAVAENAENKEEVVRAAIKKVDMACTKGIMHKNAAARKVSQLAKKLG
;
A
#
# COMPACT_ATOMS: atom_id res chain seq x y z
N MET A 1 14.39 11.35 -25.67
CA MET A 1 14.11 9.99 -26.20
C MET A 1 15.34 9.12 -25.91
N PRO A 2 15.22 7.84 -25.50
CA PRO A 2 16.41 7.03 -25.21
C PRO A 2 17.13 6.70 -26.52
N ASN A 3 18.40 7.10 -26.64
CA ASN A 3 19.17 6.90 -27.87
C ASN A 3 19.78 5.48 -27.96
N ILE A 4 20.00 4.85 -26.80
CA ILE A 4 20.59 3.50 -26.69
C ILE A 4 19.49 2.44 -26.68
N LYS A 5 19.70 1.31 -27.40
CA LYS A 5 18.75 0.18 -27.47
C LYS A 5 18.35 -0.35 -26.09
N SER A 6 19.33 -0.50 -25.19
CA SER A 6 19.09 -0.94 -23.80
C SER A 6 18.19 0.05 -23.05
N ALA A 7 18.39 1.36 -23.22
CA ALA A 7 17.59 2.39 -22.58
C ALA A 7 16.14 2.40 -23.09
N LYS A 8 15.91 2.22 -24.40
CA LYS A 8 14.55 2.07 -24.98
C LYS A 8 13.81 0.88 -24.35
N LYS A 9 14.50 -0.25 -24.14
CA LYS A 9 13.94 -1.42 -23.44
C LYS A 9 13.63 -1.12 -21.97
N ARG A 10 14.53 -0.41 -21.27
CA ARG A 10 14.31 -0.03 -19.86
C ARG A 10 13.08 0.84 -19.68
N VAL A 11 12.82 1.80 -20.57
CA VAL A 11 11.60 2.63 -20.52
C VAL A 11 10.33 1.77 -20.59
N LYS A 12 10.26 0.83 -21.55
CA LYS A 12 9.11 -0.09 -21.66
C LYS A 12 8.89 -0.91 -20.39
N VAL A 13 9.97 -1.51 -19.85
CA VAL A 13 9.90 -2.32 -18.63
C VAL A 13 9.50 -1.49 -17.41
N ILE A 14 10.05 -0.27 -17.27
CA ILE A 14 9.72 0.64 -16.17
C ILE A 14 8.25 1.02 -16.23
N ASN A 15 7.72 1.36 -17.42
CA ASN A 15 6.31 1.72 -17.56
C ASN A 15 5.38 0.62 -17.04
N THR A 16 5.62 -0.63 -17.43
CA THR A 16 4.82 -1.78 -16.94
C THR A 16 4.91 -1.95 -15.41
N LYS A 17 6.13 -1.84 -14.85
CA LYS A 17 6.34 -1.93 -13.39
C LYS A 17 5.67 -0.78 -12.64
N THR A 18 5.77 0.44 -13.15
CA THR A 18 5.17 1.64 -12.58
C THR A 18 3.65 1.52 -12.55
N MET A 19 3.03 1.02 -13.62
CA MET A 19 1.57 0.80 -13.65
C MET A 19 1.10 -0.21 -12.61
N ARG A 20 1.80 -1.35 -12.47
CA ARG A 20 1.51 -2.34 -11.42
C ARG A 20 1.63 -1.74 -10.02
N ASN A 21 2.72 -1.01 -9.77
CA ASN A 21 2.97 -0.39 -8.47
C ASN A 21 1.96 0.71 -8.16
N LYS A 22 1.49 1.44 -9.18
CA LYS A 22 0.45 2.47 -9.04
C LYS A 22 -0.86 1.85 -8.56
N ALA A 23 -1.30 0.75 -9.16
CA ALA A 23 -2.53 0.05 -8.76
C ALA A 23 -2.46 -0.43 -7.30
N VAL A 24 -1.36 -1.07 -6.91
CA VAL A 24 -1.20 -1.53 -5.51
C VAL A 24 -1.16 -0.35 -4.53
N LYS A 25 -0.49 0.75 -4.89
CA LYS A 25 -0.44 1.96 -4.06
C LYS A 25 -1.80 2.63 -3.92
N SER A 26 -2.62 2.68 -4.97
CA SER A 26 -3.98 3.23 -4.87
C SER A 26 -4.85 2.37 -3.96
N ASP A 27 -4.80 1.05 -4.10
CA ASP A 27 -5.60 0.15 -3.28
C ASP A 27 -5.23 0.22 -1.81
N LEU A 28 -3.94 0.34 -1.51
CA LEU A 28 -3.43 0.52 -0.15
C LEU A 28 -3.93 1.83 0.45
N LYS A 29 -3.82 2.95 -0.29
CA LYS A 29 -4.32 4.25 0.16
C LYS A 29 -5.82 4.21 0.46
N THR A 30 -6.61 3.57 -0.40
CA THR A 30 -8.05 3.41 -0.19
C THR A 30 -8.34 2.57 1.05
N ALA A 31 -7.62 1.45 1.25
CA ALA A 31 -7.80 0.62 2.44
C ALA A 31 -7.45 1.36 3.74
N LEU A 32 -6.36 2.14 3.75
CA LEU A 32 -6.00 2.96 4.90
C LEU A 32 -7.06 4.03 5.21
N LYS A 33 -7.57 4.73 4.19
CA LYS A 33 -8.65 5.71 4.37
C LYS A 33 -9.92 5.07 4.94
N LYS A 34 -10.30 3.87 4.46
CA LYS A 34 -11.45 3.14 4.98
C LYS A 34 -11.26 2.74 6.44
N ALA A 35 -10.06 2.28 6.80
CA ALA A 35 -9.73 1.96 8.19
C ALA A 35 -9.77 3.19 9.08
N ASP A 36 -9.20 4.32 8.63
CA ASP A 36 -9.22 5.58 9.38
C ASP A 36 -10.66 6.11 9.58
N ALA A 37 -11.52 6.02 8.56
CA ALA A 37 -12.93 6.40 8.65
C ALA A 37 -13.72 5.49 9.59
N ALA A 38 -13.56 4.17 9.50
CA ALA A 38 -14.26 3.20 10.34
C ALA A 38 -13.91 3.37 11.84
N VAL A 39 -12.65 3.73 12.13
CA VAL A 39 -12.23 4.07 13.50
C VAL A 39 -12.88 5.37 13.97
N ALA A 40 -12.88 6.41 13.13
CA ALA A 40 -13.45 7.71 13.50
C ALA A 40 -14.97 7.65 13.75
N GLU A 41 -15.69 6.84 12.97
CA GLU A 41 -17.15 6.66 13.10
C GLU A 41 -17.54 5.60 14.15
N ASN A 42 -16.58 4.97 14.82
CA ASN A 42 -16.83 3.86 15.76
C ASN A 42 -17.75 2.75 15.20
N ALA A 43 -17.55 2.40 13.93
CA ALA A 43 -18.34 1.35 13.29
C ALA A 43 -18.12 -0.02 13.98
N GLU A 44 -19.16 -0.85 14.06
CA GLU A 44 -19.06 -2.22 14.61
C GLU A 44 -18.00 -3.07 13.88
N ASN A 45 -17.83 -2.83 12.57
CA ASN A 45 -16.89 -3.57 11.72
C ASN A 45 -15.45 -3.01 11.75
N LYS A 46 -15.13 -2.08 12.68
CA LYS A 46 -13.81 -1.41 12.73
C LYS A 46 -12.63 -2.38 12.79
N GLU A 47 -12.75 -3.46 13.56
CA GLU A 47 -11.68 -4.44 13.69
C GLU A 47 -11.40 -5.19 12.39
N GLU A 48 -12.45 -5.62 11.68
CA GLU A 48 -12.31 -6.36 10.43
C GLU A 48 -11.68 -5.49 9.33
N VAL A 49 -12.12 -4.22 9.24
CA VAL A 49 -11.61 -3.25 8.26
C VAL A 49 -10.14 -2.96 8.53
N VAL A 50 -9.74 -2.80 9.80
CA VAL A 50 -8.35 -2.56 10.18
C VAL A 50 -7.50 -3.80 9.94
N ARG A 51 -7.97 -5.01 10.27
CA ARG A 51 -7.26 -6.27 9.96
C ARG A 51 -7.05 -6.44 8.46
N ALA A 52 -8.05 -6.11 7.64
CA ALA A 52 -7.92 -6.11 6.18
C ALA A 52 -6.90 -5.07 5.68
N ALA A 53 -6.83 -3.89 6.31
CA ALA A 53 -5.83 -2.87 6.00
C ALA A 53 -4.41 -3.33 6.37
N ILE A 54 -4.21 -3.94 7.54
CA ILE A 54 -2.93 -4.52 7.98
C ILE A 54 -2.46 -5.57 6.97
N LYS A 55 -3.32 -6.52 6.59
CA LYS A 55 -3.01 -7.53 5.58
C LYS A 55 -2.53 -6.91 4.26
N LYS A 56 -3.17 -5.83 3.81
CA LYS A 56 -2.75 -5.11 2.60
C LYS A 56 -1.40 -4.41 2.75
N VAL A 57 -1.08 -3.89 3.93
CA VAL A 57 0.23 -3.30 4.22
C VAL A 57 1.33 -4.36 4.16
N ASP A 58 1.11 -5.53 4.76
CA ASP A 58 2.08 -6.63 4.74
C ASP A 58 2.29 -7.20 3.33
N MET A 59 1.20 -7.33 2.56
CA MET A 59 1.29 -7.70 1.14
C MET A 59 2.06 -6.69 0.30
N ALA A 60 2.00 -5.39 0.63
CA ALA A 60 2.79 -4.37 -0.07
C ALA A 60 4.27 -4.40 0.34
N CYS A 61 4.56 -4.80 1.57
CA CYS A 61 5.93 -5.01 2.06
C CYS A 61 6.58 -6.22 1.38
N THR A 62 5.90 -7.37 1.34
CA THR A 62 6.38 -8.60 0.69
C THR A 62 6.64 -8.41 -0.80
N LYS A 63 5.82 -7.60 -1.49
CA LYS A 63 6.02 -7.23 -2.90
C LYS A 63 7.14 -6.19 -3.12
N GLY A 64 7.80 -5.71 -2.07
CA GLY A 64 8.87 -4.70 -2.15
C GLY A 64 8.40 -3.31 -2.56
N ILE A 65 7.09 -3.03 -2.48
CA ILE A 65 6.51 -1.73 -2.85
C ILE A 65 6.62 -0.74 -1.68
N MET A 66 6.59 -1.25 -0.46
CA MET A 66 6.80 -0.51 0.79
C MET A 66 7.99 -1.07 1.54
N HIS A 67 8.81 -0.20 2.13
CA HIS A 67 9.91 -0.62 2.99
C HIS A 67 9.38 -1.19 4.31
N LYS A 68 10.05 -2.21 4.86
CA LYS A 68 9.68 -2.89 6.12
C LYS A 68 9.40 -1.93 7.28
N ASN A 69 10.23 -0.90 7.45
CA ASN A 69 10.04 0.09 8.52
C ASN A 69 8.79 0.94 8.31
N ALA A 70 8.47 1.27 7.05
CA ALA A 70 7.27 2.04 6.74
C ALA A 70 6.00 1.21 6.96
N ALA A 71 6.05 -0.08 6.62
CA ALA A 71 4.98 -1.03 6.91
C ALA A 71 4.77 -1.19 8.42
N ALA A 72 5.83 -1.48 9.17
CA ALA A 72 5.78 -1.61 10.63
C ALA A 72 5.22 -0.36 11.32
N ARG A 73 5.65 0.84 10.90
CA ARG A 73 5.10 2.11 11.41
C ARG A 73 3.60 2.22 11.14
N LYS A 74 3.12 1.80 9.96
CA LYS A 74 1.70 1.86 9.61
C LYS A 74 0.86 0.86 10.40
N VAL A 75 1.36 -0.35 10.62
CA VAL A 75 0.70 -1.34 11.49
C VAL A 75 0.61 -0.81 12.92
N SER A 76 1.69 -0.26 13.47
CA SER A 76 1.67 0.35 14.80
C SER A 76 0.69 1.52 14.92
N GLN A 77 0.61 2.39 13.90
CA GLN A 77 -0.37 3.48 13.88
C GLN A 77 -1.81 2.99 13.86
N LEU A 78 -2.11 1.93 13.11
CA LEU A 78 -3.45 1.34 13.05
C LEU A 78 -3.82 0.63 14.36
N ALA A 79 -2.88 -0.08 14.97
CA ALA A 79 -3.09 -0.74 16.26
C ALA A 79 -3.37 0.27 17.38
N LYS A 80 -2.62 1.38 17.43
CA LYS A 80 -2.84 2.49 18.39
C LYS A 80 -4.16 3.24 18.21
N LYS A 81 -4.84 3.06 17.08
CA LYS A 81 -6.14 3.66 16.78
C LYS A 81 -7.30 2.75 17.17
N LEU A 82 -7.02 1.45 17.35
CA LEU A 82 -8.01 0.46 17.78
C LEU A 82 -8.06 0.31 19.31
N GLY A 83 -6.90 0.38 19.97
CA GLY A 83 -6.80 0.41 21.44
C GLY A 83 -6.82 1.84 21.96
#